data_AF-A0AAJ6NFR0-F1
#
_entry.id   AF-A0AAJ6NFR0-F1
#
_cell.length_a   1.000
_cell.length_b   1.000
_cell.length_c   1.000
_cell.angle_alpha   90.00
_cell.angle_beta   90.00
_cell.angle_gamma   90.00
#
_symmetry.space_group_name_H-M   'P 1'
#
loop_
_entity.id
_entity.type
_entity.pdbx_description
1 polymer ?
#
loop_
_entity_poly.entity_id
_entity_poly.type
_entity_poly.pdbx_seq_one_letter_code
_entity_poly.pdbx_strand_id
1 'polypeptide(L)'
;TGNQNTVTGDVVKTYVDNSVGAVETKVTNLGDQITNVGKTSKEEVAVKPNSGLTLDTTAATTDKGAKYTLGLDVDKIKEITGTTDLATTYLKIDGSNIGDEAAKATLGSKVGKGEITGDTTQLVQEKAVKAYVDTAVGGIGKPKDGKDGYIGVDGKDGKNGVGIDGKDGITVKGKDGKDGVTIKGEDGANGTNGVIG
;
A
#
# COMPACT_ATOMS: atom_id res chain seq x y z
N THR A 1 87.83 23.88 -4.93
CA THR A 1 88.13 23.63 -6.36
C THR A 1 86.99 24.19 -7.16
N GLY A 2 87.17 25.36 -7.76
CA GLY A 2 86.06 26.10 -8.41
C GLY A 2 85.57 25.38 -9.67
N ASN A 3 84.25 25.35 -9.87
CA ASN A 3 83.65 24.94 -11.14
C ASN A 3 84.24 25.79 -12.26
N GLN A 4 84.94 25.15 -13.19
CA GLN A 4 85.46 25.82 -14.38
C GLN A 4 84.51 25.53 -15.54
N ASN A 5 83.91 26.59 -16.10
CA ASN A 5 83.27 26.49 -17.40
C ASN A 5 84.37 26.52 -18.46
N THR A 6 84.49 25.45 -19.25
CA THR A 6 85.37 25.42 -20.41
C THR A 6 84.65 26.07 -21.59
N VAL A 7 85.21 27.15 -22.12
CA VAL A 7 84.71 27.79 -23.35
C VAL A 7 85.56 27.31 -24.52
N THR A 8 84.94 26.60 -25.47
CA THR A 8 85.54 26.24 -26.76
C THR A 8 84.69 26.82 -27.88
N GLY A 9 85.13 27.94 -28.47
CA GLY A 9 84.37 28.70 -29.47
C GLY A 9 83.25 29.56 -28.86
N ASP A 10 82.33 30.04 -29.71
CA ASP A 10 81.22 30.93 -29.33
C ASP A 10 80.06 30.21 -28.60
N VAL A 11 80.24 28.95 -28.22
CA VAL A 11 79.19 28.14 -27.58
C VAL A 11 79.61 27.78 -26.16
N VAL A 12 78.92 28.34 -25.17
CA VAL A 12 79.03 27.93 -23.78
C VAL A 12 78.17 26.68 -23.56
N LYS A 13 78.81 25.51 -23.38
CA LYS A 13 78.12 24.30 -22.89
C LYS A 13 78.20 24.26 -21.36
N THR A 14 77.15 24.73 -20.70
CA THR A 14 77.00 24.57 -19.26
C THR A 14 76.57 23.13 -18.98
N TYR A 15 77.49 22.28 -18.50
CA TYR A 15 77.13 20.98 -17.95
C TYR A 15 76.55 21.22 -16.56
N VAL A 16 75.24 21.09 -16.43
CA VAL A 16 74.55 21.17 -15.13
C VAL A 16 74.44 19.75 -14.58
N ASP A 17 75.44 19.33 -13.81
CA ASP A 17 75.52 17.97 -13.23
C ASP A 17 74.64 17.78 -11.97
N ASN A 18 74.01 18.85 -11.47
CA ASN A 18 73.15 18.80 -10.28
C ASN A 18 71.69 19.16 -10.60
N SER A 19 70.76 18.52 -9.90
CA SER A 19 69.32 18.81 -9.95
C SER A 19 69.04 20.30 -9.74
N VAL A 20 68.43 20.95 -10.74
CA VAL A 20 68.03 22.36 -10.66
C VAL A 20 66.79 22.46 -9.77
N GLY A 21 66.95 23.01 -8.57
CA GLY A 21 65.90 23.08 -7.54
C GLY A 21 64.77 24.07 -7.82
N ALA A 22 65.01 25.11 -8.62
CA ALA A 22 63.97 26.04 -9.09
C ALA A 22 64.43 26.76 -10.36
N VAL A 23 63.60 26.76 -11.40
CA VAL A 23 63.81 27.58 -12.60
C VAL A 23 62.73 28.67 -12.58
N GLU A 24 63.11 29.89 -12.20
CA GLU A 24 62.20 31.05 -12.16
C GLU A 24 62.03 31.73 -13.53
N THR A 25 62.76 31.27 -14.55
CA THR A 25 62.59 31.75 -15.93
C THR A 25 61.66 30.83 -16.71
N LYS A 26 60.76 31.42 -17.50
CA LYS A 26 59.86 30.69 -18.39
C LYS A 26 60.69 29.86 -19.37
N VAL A 27 60.69 28.53 -19.21
CA VAL A 27 61.33 27.60 -20.15
C VAL A 27 60.51 27.57 -21.44
N THR A 28 61.01 28.19 -22.51
CA THR A 28 60.34 28.27 -23.82
C THR A 28 60.87 27.29 -24.85
N ASN A 29 61.96 26.57 -24.58
CA ASN A 29 62.49 25.53 -25.46
C ASN A 29 62.14 24.15 -24.91
N LEU A 30 60.92 23.72 -25.19
CA LEU A 30 60.47 22.35 -25.04
C LEU A 30 60.72 21.69 -26.40
N GLY A 31 61.83 20.95 -26.55
CA GLY A 31 62.00 20.08 -27.72
C GLY A 31 60.87 19.04 -27.79
N ASP A 32 60.78 18.30 -28.90
CA ASP A 32 59.64 17.49 -29.33
C ASP A 32 59.04 16.48 -28.31
N GLN A 33 59.66 16.24 -27.16
CA GLN A 33 59.11 15.38 -26.11
C GLN A 33 59.20 16.00 -24.71
N ILE A 34 58.06 16.42 -24.19
CA ILE A 34 57.83 16.67 -22.76
C ILE A 34 57.36 15.35 -22.14
N THR A 35 58.28 14.58 -21.56
CA THR A 35 57.95 13.26 -21.00
C THR A 35 57.31 13.32 -19.61
N ASN A 36 57.20 14.52 -19.00
CA ASN A 36 56.56 14.71 -17.69
C ASN A 36 55.78 16.04 -17.62
N VAL A 37 54.74 16.20 -18.43
CA VAL A 37 53.64 17.13 -18.11
C VAL A 37 52.71 16.40 -17.15
N GLY A 38 52.93 16.47 -15.84
CA GLY A 38 52.12 15.59 -14.97
C GLY A 38 52.26 15.68 -13.46
N LYS A 39 52.57 16.84 -12.88
CA LYS A 39 52.51 16.98 -11.39
C LYS A 39 51.74 18.21 -10.87
N THR A 40 51.32 19.13 -11.73
CA THR A 40 50.80 20.44 -11.29
C THR A 40 49.43 20.80 -11.83
N SER A 41 48.80 19.92 -12.61
CA SER A 41 47.46 20.16 -13.11
C SER A 41 46.51 19.96 -11.92
N LYS A 42 46.18 21.08 -11.23
CA LYS A 42 45.31 21.14 -10.05
C LYS A 42 43.85 21.00 -10.45
N GLU A 43 43.52 20.16 -11.44
CA GLU A 43 42.13 19.94 -11.78
C GLU A 43 41.49 19.09 -10.68
N GLU A 44 40.71 19.75 -9.83
CA GLU A 44 39.90 19.09 -8.83
C GLU A 44 38.67 18.49 -9.53
N VAL A 45 38.61 17.16 -9.58
CA VAL A 45 37.40 16.44 -10.03
C VAL A 45 36.51 16.29 -8.81
N ALA A 46 35.36 16.95 -8.83
CA ALA A 46 34.39 16.89 -7.75
C ALA A 46 32.98 16.63 -8.30
N VAL A 47 32.16 15.98 -7.49
CA VAL A 47 30.74 15.82 -7.76
C VAL A 47 29.98 16.94 -7.07
N LYS A 48 29.06 17.59 -7.81
CA LYS A 48 28.21 18.63 -7.25
C LYS A 48 27.37 18.03 -6.10
N PRO A 49 27.27 18.70 -4.93
CA PRO A 49 26.39 18.26 -3.86
C PRO A 49 24.96 18.04 -4.36
N ASN A 50 24.30 16.99 -3.87
CA ASN A 50 22.93 16.62 -4.24
C ASN A 50 22.69 16.34 -5.73
N SER A 51 23.73 15.98 -6.50
CA SER A 51 23.57 15.63 -7.93
C SER A 51 23.12 14.19 -8.19
N GLY A 52 23.04 13.35 -7.16
CA GLY A 52 22.71 11.92 -7.29
C GLY A 52 23.87 11.06 -7.79
N LEU A 53 25.08 11.62 -7.85
CA LEU A 53 26.30 10.92 -8.23
C LEU A 53 27.24 10.76 -7.03
N THR A 54 28.10 9.76 -7.08
CA THR A 54 29.23 9.58 -6.16
C THR A 54 30.52 9.53 -6.95
N LEU A 55 31.64 9.87 -6.30
CA LEU A 55 32.97 9.84 -6.91
C LEU A 55 33.95 9.11 -6.00
N ASP A 56 34.40 7.96 -6.46
CA ASP A 56 35.51 7.24 -5.83
C ASP A 56 36.81 7.60 -6.55
N THR A 57 37.78 8.04 -5.77
CA THR A 57 39.11 8.41 -6.27
C THR A 57 40.15 7.44 -5.74
N THR A 58 40.86 6.79 -6.65
CA THR A 58 42.09 6.07 -6.34
C THR A 58 43.27 6.98 -6.64
N ALA A 59 44.11 7.24 -5.64
CA ALA A 59 45.27 8.11 -5.78
C ALA A 59 46.25 7.62 -6.86
N ALA A 60 46.98 8.56 -7.48
CA ALA A 60 48.05 8.24 -8.41
C ALA A 60 49.18 7.47 -7.70
N THR A 61 49.90 6.66 -8.47
CA THR A 61 51.12 5.96 -8.05
C THR A 61 52.31 6.43 -8.89
N THR A 62 53.51 5.91 -8.65
CA THR A 62 54.69 6.20 -9.47
C THR A 62 54.52 5.83 -10.94
N ASP A 63 53.72 4.80 -11.23
CA ASP A 63 53.63 4.20 -12.55
C ASP A 63 52.25 4.39 -13.21
N LYS A 64 51.28 4.99 -12.51
CA LYS A 64 49.90 5.19 -12.98
C LYS A 64 49.31 6.49 -12.46
N GLY A 65 48.55 7.18 -13.32
CA GLY A 65 47.74 8.34 -12.92
C GLY A 65 46.62 7.97 -11.94
N ALA A 66 46.00 8.98 -11.33
CA ALA A 66 44.82 8.79 -10.49
C ALA A 66 43.65 8.20 -11.30
N LYS A 67 42.82 7.39 -10.65
CA LYS A 67 41.61 6.82 -11.26
C LYS A 67 40.38 7.39 -10.57
N TYR A 68 39.43 7.85 -11.38
CA TYR A 68 38.14 8.37 -10.94
C TYR A 68 37.04 7.41 -11.38
N THR A 69 36.20 6.96 -10.46
CA THR A 69 35.03 6.12 -10.76
C THR A 69 33.78 6.88 -10.35
N LEU A 70 32.89 7.12 -11.32
CA LEU A 70 31.59 7.71 -11.04
C LEU A 70 30.61 6.59 -10.68
N GLY A 71 29.97 6.74 -9.53
CA GLY A 71 28.85 5.91 -9.09
C GLY A 71 27.55 6.72 -9.07
N LEU A 72 26.46 6.02 -8.80
CA LEU A 72 25.18 6.63 -8.48
C LEU A 72 25.01 6.63 -6.96
N ASP A 73 24.45 7.70 -6.42
CA ASP A 73 24.03 7.74 -5.03
C ASP A 73 22.75 6.90 -4.87
N VAL A 74 22.92 5.72 -4.29
CA VAL A 74 21.84 4.73 -4.14
C VAL A 74 20.71 5.27 -3.26
N ASP A 75 21.00 6.11 -2.27
CA ASP A 75 19.97 6.64 -1.38
C ASP A 75 19.16 7.74 -2.08
N LYS A 76 19.81 8.56 -2.90
CA LYS A 76 19.10 9.50 -3.79
C LYS A 76 18.26 8.80 -4.85
N ILE A 77 18.72 7.66 -5.38
CA ILE A 77 17.91 6.84 -6.30
C ILE A 77 16.69 6.25 -5.60
N LYS A 78 16.82 5.78 -4.35
CA LYS A 78 15.68 5.27 -3.58
C LYS A 78 14.63 6.35 -3.33
N GLU A 79 15.06 7.58 -3.07
CA GLU A 79 14.19 8.76 -2.95
C GLU A 79 13.43 9.03 -4.26
N ILE A 80 14.13 9.06 -5.41
CA ILE A 80 13.51 9.29 -6.73
C ILE A 80 12.55 8.16 -7.13
N THR A 81 12.88 6.91 -6.79
CA THR A 81 12.05 5.73 -7.11
C THR A 81 10.88 5.53 -6.13
N GLY A 82 10.75 6.38 -5.10
CA GLY A 82 9.67 6.31 -4.12
C GLY A 82 9.71 5.07 -3.23
N THR A 83 10.87 4.40 -3.12
CA THR A 83 10.96 3.07 -2.48
C THR A 83 11.05 3.12 -0.96
N THR A 84 11.40 4.26 -0.37
CA THR A 84 11.52 4.43 1.10
C THR A 84 10.19 4.72 1.78
N ASP A 85 9.21 5.27 1.08
CA ASP A 85 7.96 5.78 1.67
C ASP A 85 6.69 5.11 1.13
N LEU A 86 6.79 3.88 0.63
CA LEU A 86 5.63 3.18 0.10
C LEU A 86 4.47 3.13 1.10
N ALA A 87 4.69 2.64 2.32
CA ALA A 87 3.62 2.50 3.31
C ALA A 87 3.15 3.85 3.91
N THR A 88 4.06 4.81 4.03
CA THR A 88 3.84 6.11 4.72
C THR A 88 3.32 7.19 3.79
N THR A 89 3.58 7.08 2.48
CA THR A 89 3.22 8.09 1.47
C THR A 89 2.33 7.54 0.35
N TYR A 90 2.55 6.30 -0.12
CA TYR A 90 1.91 5.78 -1.34
C TYR A 90 0.88 4.65 -1.15
N LEU A 91 0.83 3.99 0.01
CA LEU A 91 -0.01 2.82 0.31
C LEU A 91 -0.62 2.94 1.71
N LYS A 92 -1.11 4.12 2.06
CA LYS A 92 -1.75 4.31 3.36
C LYS A 92 -3.05 3.52 3.44
N ILE A 93 -3.25 2.80 4.55
CA ILE A 93 -4.45 1.97 4.78
C ILE A 93 -5.71 2.84 4.89
N ASP A 94 -5.58 4.08 5.36
CA ASP A 94 -6.70 5.04 5.44
C ASP A 94 -7.07 5.67 4.08
N GLY A 95 -6.31 5.41 3.03
CA GLY A 95 -6.51 5.95 1.69
C GLY A 95 -6.29 7.46 1.56
N SER A 96 -5.73 8.14 2.56
CA SER A 96 -5.49 9.60 2.53
C SER A 96 -4.52 10.03 1.44
N ASN A 97 -3.67 9.12 0.95
CA ASN A 97 -2.77 9.31 -0.19
C ASN A 97 -3.48 9.31 -1.55
N ILE A 98 -4.71 8.80 -1.65
CA ILE A 98 -5.48 8.77 -2.91
C ILE A 98 -6.08 10.15 -3.21
N GLY A 99 -6.24 11.00 -2.19
CA GLY A 99 -6.79 12.34 -2.30
C GLY A 99 -8.22 12.42 -1.78
N ASP A 100 -9.04 13.20 -2.47
CA ASP A 100 -10.43 13.43 -2.10
C ASP A 100 -11.35 12.23 -2.40
N GLU A 101 -12.62 12.36 -2.06
CA GLU A 101 -13.62 11.30 -2.24
C GLU A 101 -13.84 10.94 -3.72
N ALA A 102 -13.67 11.90 -4.63
CA ALA A 102 -13.79 11.66 -6.06
C ALA A 102 -12.63 10.80 -6.60
N ALA A 103 -11.40 11.07 -6.13
CA ALA A 103 -10.24 10.26 -6.45
C ALA A 103 -10.36 8.84 -5.89
N LYS A 104 -10.85 8.70 -4.64
CA LYS A 104 -11.12 7.40 -4.02
C LYS A 104 -12.18 6.61 -4.80
N ALA A 105 -13.30 7.24 -5.16
CA ALA A 105 -14.33 6.63 -5.99
C ALA A 105 -13.78 6.20 -7.36
N THR A 106 -12.97 7.05 -7.98
CA THR A 106 -12.31 6.75 -9.26
C THR A 106 -11.41 5.52 -9.12
N LEU A 107 -10.52 5.47 -8.12
CA LEU A 107 -9.67 4.30 -7.89
C LEU A 107 -10.52 3.04 -7.66
N GLY A 108 -11.50 3.11 -6.76
CA GLY A 108 -12.40 2.00 -6.46
C GLY A 108 -13.09 1.46 -7.71
N SER A 109 -13.50 2.33 -8.63
CA SER A 109 -14.11 1.94 -9.91
C SER A 109 -13.16 1.20 -10.86
N LYS A 110 -11.84 1.42 -10.72
CA LYS A 110 -10.80 0.81 -11.57
C LYS A 110 -10.27 -0.50 -11.00
N VAL A 111 -10.23 -0.63 -9.67
CA VAL A 111 -9.63 -1.81 -9.01
C VAL A 111 -10.66 -2.82 -8.50
N GLY A 112 -11.91 -2.40 -8.27
CA GLY A 112 -12.98 -3.27 -7.79
C GLY A 112 -13.90 -3.76 -8.90
N LYS A 113 -14.34 -5.02 -8.84
CA LYS A 113 -15.41 -5.55 -9.70
C LYS A 113 -16.74 -4.88 -9.42
N GLY A 114 -17.51 -4.63 -10.47
CA GLY A 114 -18.85 -4.04 -10.38
C GLY A 114 -19.94 -5.00 -9.89
N GLU A 115 -19.65 -6.30 -9.83
CA GLU A 115 -20.57 -7.38 -9.46
C GLU A 115 -19.82 -8.47 -8.68
N ILE A 116 -20.52 -9.18 -7.81
CA ILE A 116 -20.01 -10.34 -7.07
C ILE A 116 -20.52 -11.60 -7.77
N THR A 117 -19.62 -12.32 -8.46
CA THR A 117 -19.94 -13.55 -9.19
C THR A 117 -18.98 -14.66 -8.81
N GLY A 118 -19.52 -15.71 -8.15
CA GLY A 118 -18.76 -16.87 -7.69
C GLY A 118 -17.73 -16.56 -6.59
N ASP A 119 -16.93 -17.58 -6.27
CA ASP A 119 -15.88 -17.48 -5.25
C ASP A 119 -14.59 -17.00 -5.90
N THR A 120 -14.28 -15.70 -5.72
CA THR A 120 -13.04 -15.10 -6.23
C THR A 120 -12.35 -14.29 -5.15
N THR A 121 -11.05 -14.06 -5.30
CA THR A 121 -10.23 -13.27 -4.36
C THR A 121 -10.07 -11.80 -4.76
N GLN A 122 -10.95 -11.28 -5.61
CA GLN A 122 -10.86 -9.93 -6.18
C GLN A 122 -11.51 -8.87 -5.27
N LEU A 123 -11.04 -7.63 -5.38
CA LEU A 123 -11.72 -6.48 -4.79
C LEU A 123 -13.07 -6.25 -5.48
N VAL A 124 -14.03 -5.69 -4.75
CA VAL A 124 -15.40 -5.42 -5.22
C VAL A 124 -15.80 -3.99 -4.89
N GLN A 125 -16.62 -3.39 -5.76
CA GLN A 125 -17.18 -2.05 -5.55
C GLN A 125 -18.30 -2.11 -4.50
N GLU A 126 -18.51 -1.03 -3.75
CA GLU A 126 -19.57 -0.93 -2.73
C GLU A 126 -20.96 -1.28 -3.29
N LYS A 127 -21.27 -0.79 -4.51
CA LYS A 127 -22.53 -1.10 -5.20
C LYS A 127 -22.73 -2.61 -5.41
N ALA A 128 -21.66 -3.35 -5.65
CA ALA A 128 -21.69 -4.79 -5.88
C ALA A 128 -22.02 -5.53 -4.58
N VAL A 129 -21.40 -5.11 -3.47
CA VAL A 129 -21.68 -5.63 -2.12
C VAL A 129 -23.14 -5.39 -1.76
N LYS A 130 -23.63 -4.16 -1.94
CA LYS A 130 -25.02 -3.81 -1.66
C LYS A 130 -25.99 -4.69 -2.46
N ALA A 131 -25.80 -4.81 -3.77
CA ALA A 131 -26.66 -5.62 -4.63
C ALA A 131 -26.66 -7.10 -4.23
N TYR A 132 -25.48 -7.65 -3.90
CA TYR A 132 -25.35 -9.03 -3.45
C TYR A 132 -26.08 -9.27 -2.12
N VAL A 133 -25.90 -8.38 -1.13
CA VAL A 133 -26.55 -8.47 0.18
C VAL A 133 -28.07 -8.32 0.05
N ASP A 134 -28.55 -7.33 -0.71
CA ASP A 134 -29.98 -7.13 -0.93
C ASP A 134 -30.63 -8.37 -1.56
N THR A 135 -29.94 -8.99 -2.52
CA THR A 135 -30.39 -10.23 -3.16
C THR A 135 -30.42 -11.40 -2.17
N ALA A 136 -29.34 -11.58 -1.40
CA ALA A 136 -29.26 -12.64 -0.41
C ALA A 136 -30.33 -12.51 0.67
N VAL A 137 -30.52 -11.31 1.22
CA VAL A 137 -31.55 -11.00 2.23
C VAL A 137 -32.95 -11.16 1.64
N GLY A 138 -33.18 -10.72 0.41
CA GLY A 138 -34.44 -10.93 -0.30
C GLY A 138 -34.81 -12.42 -0.43
N GLY A 139 -33.81 -13.30 -0.58
CA GLY A 139 -33.98 -14.75 -0.68
C GLY A 139 -34.31 -15.45 0.64
N ILE A 140 -34.02 -14.86 1.80
CA ILE A 140 -34.30 -15.46 3.12
C ILE A 140 -35.82 -15.56 3.38
N GLY A 141 -36.63 -14.79 2.66
CA GLY A 141 -38.07 -14.72 2.87
C GLY A 141 -38.41 -14.01 4.18
N LYS A 142 -39.61 -13.41 4.24
CA LYS A 142 -40.10 -12.86 5.51
C LYS A 142 -40.40 -14.02 6.47
N PRO A 143 -40.20 -13.83 7.79
CA PRO A 143 -40.74 -14.74 8.78
C PRO A 143 -42.21 -15.00 8.47
N LYS A 144 -42.58 -16.27 8.33
CA LYS A 144 -44.00 -16.61 8.26
C LYS A 144 -44.55 -16.51 9.68
N ASP A 145 -45.74 -15.97 9.81
CA ASP A 145 -46.46 -16.03 11.08
C ASP A 145 -46.59 -17.50 11.50
N GLY A 146 -46.45 -17.74 12.81
CA GLY A 146 -46.70 -19.06 13.38
C GLY A 146 -48.12 -19.51 13.04
N LYS A 147 -48.31 -20.79 12.74
CA LYS A 147 -49.66 -21.35 12.62
C LYS A 147 -50.29 -21.42 14.01
N ASP A 148 -51.58 -21.12 14.08
CA ASP A 148 -52.36 -21.29 15.30
C ASP A 148 -52.28 -22.74 15.81
N GLY A 149 -52.09 -22.90 17.12
CA GLY A 149 -52.16 -24.20 17.78
C GLY A 149 -53.60 -24.71 17.88
N TYR A 150 -53.78 -26.02 17.81
CA TYR A 150 -55.06 -26.69 18.03
C TYR A 150 -54.89 -27.81 19.06
N ILE A 151 -55.73 -27.82 20.09
CA ILE A 151 -55.87 -28.93 21.04
C ILE A 151 -57.33 -29.35 21.03
N GLY A 152 -57.58 -30.65 20.81
CA GLY A 152 -58.91 -31.24 20.82
C GLY A 152 -58.97 -32.49 21.69
N VAL A 153 -60.12 -32.71 22.34
CA VAL A 153 -60.45 -33.98 22.98
C VAL A 153 -61.75 -34.52 22.39
N ASP A 154 -61.74 -35.80 22.03
CA ASP A 154 -62.92 -36.46 21.47
C ASP A 154 -63.99 -36.72 22.54
N GLY A 155 -65.23 -36.52 22.13
CA GLY A 155 -66.40 -37.00 22.85
C GLY A 155 -66.52 -38.52 22.75
N LYS A 156 -67.39 -39.09 23.58
CA LYS A 156 -67.67 -40.52 23.62
C LYS A 156 -68.11 -41.12 22.27
N ASP A 157 -68.63 -40.28 21.36
CA ASP A 157 -69.04 -40.64 20.01
C ASP A 157 -67.93 -40.53 18.95
N GLY A 158 -66.69 -40.22 19.36
CA GLY A 158 -65.54 -40.07 18.47
C GLY A 158 -65.56 -38.78 17.65
N LYS A 159 -66.41 -37.81 18.01
CA LYS A 159 -66.41 -36.46 17.44
C LYS A 159 -65.81 -35.48 18.44
N ASN A 160 -65.13 -34.44 17.96
CA ASN A 160 -64.52 -33.41 18.82
C ASN A 160 -65.53 -32.87 19.85
N GLY A 161 -65.28 -33.09 21.14
CA GLY A 161 -66.15 -32.63 22.23
C GLY A 161 -65.77 -31.23 22.72
N VAL A 162 -64.46 -30.99 22.91
CA VAL A 162 -63.89 -29.69 23.29
C VAL A 162 -62.71 -29.39 22.37
N GLY A 163 -62.67 -28.19 21.81
CA GLY A 163 -61.57 -27.69 20.98
C GLY A 163 -61.08 -26.34 21.50
N ILE A 164 -59.77 -26.17 21.58
CA ILE A 164 -59.10 -24.89 21.79
C ILE A 164 -58.33 -24.60 20.51
N ASP A 165 -58.69 -23.51 19.83
CA ASP A 165 -57.94 -22.99 18.70
C ASP A 165 -57.39 -21.59 19.04
N GLY A 166 -56.26 -21.24 18.41
CA GLY A 166 -55.64 -19.93 18.63
C GLY A 166 -56.43 -18.75 18.04
N LYS A 167 -57.45 -18.99 17.22
CA LYS A 167 -58.13 -17.95 16.40
C LYS A 167 -59.54 -17.60 16.90
N ASP A 168 -60.33 -18.61 17.22
CA ASP A 168 -61.73 -18.58 17.64
C ASP A 168 -61.93 -18.93 19.12
N GLY A 169 -60.86 -19.30 19.85
CA GLY A 169 -60.84 -19.49 21.30
C GLY A 169 -61.23 -20.91 21.72
N ILE A 170 -62.09 -21.03 22.75
CA ILE A 170 -62.54 -22.34 23.26
C ILE A 170 -63.95 -22.62 22.74
N THR A 171 -64.15 -23.78 22.12
CA THR A 171 -65.46 -24.25 21.66
C THR A 171 -65.79 -25.62 22.24
N VAL A 172 -67.00 -25.76 22.78
CA VAL A 172 -67.59 -27.03 23.21
C VAL A 172 -68.73 -27.38 22.26
N LYS A 173 -68.69 -28.57 21.65
CA LYS A 173 -69.72 -29.03 20.72
C LYS A 173 -70.90 -29.64 21.46
N GLY A 174 -72.11 -29.37 20.97
CA GLY A 174 -73.34 -30.01 21.42
C GLY A 174 -73.48 -31.44 20.89
N LYS A 175 -74.49 -32.16 21.39
CA LYS A 175 -74.81 -33.55 20.98
C LYS A 175 -75.11 -33.69 19.48
N ASP A 176 -75.52 -32.61 18.82
CA ASP A 176 -75.77 -32.56 17.37
C ASP A 176 -74.50 -32.24 16.54
N GLY A 177 -73.36 -32.02 17.20
CA GLY A 177 -72.09 -31.66 16.56
C GLY A 177 -71.96 -30.18 16.19
N LYS A 178 -72.95 -29.34 16.54
CA LYS A 178 -72.88 -27.89 16.35
C LYS A 178 -72.23 -27.23 17.57
N ASP A 179 -71.85 -25.96 17.42
CA ASP A 179 -71.29 -25.18 18.53
C ASP A 179 -72.33 -25.01 19.63
N GLY A 180 -72.03 -25.54 20.82
CA GLY A 180 -72.89 -25.41 21.99
C GLY A 180 -72.49 -24.22 22.84
N VAL A 181 -71.21 -24.11 23.16
CA VAL A 181 -70.62 -22.97 23.90
C VAL A 181 -69.35 -22.54 23.18
N THR A 182 -69.23 -21.24 22.91
CA THR A 182 -68.03 -20.62 22.36
C THR A 182 -67.60 -19.50 23.30
N ILE A 183 -66.34 -19.54 23.74
CA ILE A 183 -65.69 -18.48 24.51
C ILE A 183 -64.59 -17.90 23.63
N LYS A 184 -64.80 -16.67 23.18
CA LYS A 184 -63.79 -15.89 22.46
C LYS A 184 -63.17 -14.89 23.43
N GLY A 185 -61.84 -14.78 23.43
CA GLY A 185 -61.18 -13.61 24.00
C GLY A 185 -61.15 -12.51 22.94
N GLU A 186 -61.48 -11.28 23.31
CA GLU A 186 -60.99 -10.11 22.58
C GLU A 186 -59.50 -9.93 22.92
N ASP A 187 -58.72 -9.27 22.06
CA ASP A 187 -57.30 -8.99 22.34
C ASP A 187 -57.18 -8.28 23.70
N GLY A 188 -56.56 -8.96 24.68
CA GLY A 188 -56.31 -8.36 25.98
C GLY A 188 -55.22 -7.30 25.90
N ALA A 189 -55.46 -6.12 26.48
CA ALA A 189 -54.35 -5.20 26.76
C ALA A 189 -53.31 -5.91 27.65
N ASN A 190 -52.01 -5.67 27.41
CA ASN A 190 -50.90 -6.31 28.13
C ASN A 190 -51.16 -6.41 29.64
N GLY A 191 -51.36 -7.61 30.16
CA GLY A 191 -51.55 -7.85 31.60
C GLY A 191 -50.26 -7.67 32.38
N THR A 192 -50.35 -7.12 33.60
CA THR A 192 -49.24 -7.18 34.56
C THR A 192 -49.26 -8.53 35.30
N ASN A 193 -48.07 -9.04 35.67
CA ASN A 193 -47.88 -10.38 36.22
C ASN A 193 -48.85 -10.69 37.39
N GLY A 194 -49.64 -11.75 37.25
CA GLY A 194 -50.49 -12.26 38.33
C GLY A 194 -49.67 -12.95 39.43
N VAL A 195 -49.96 -12.64 40.69
CA VAL A 195 -49.37 -13.30 41.85
C VAL A 195 -50.33 -14.41 42.31
N ILE A 196 -49.84 -15.63 42.45
CA ILE A 196 -50.62 -16.77 42.98
C ILE A 196 -50.44 -16.77 44.50
N GLY A 197 -51.56 -16.69 45.23
CA GLY A 197 -51.65 -16.83 46.69
C GLY A 197 -52.26 -18.17 47.08
#